data_AF-A0A4Q7KJW5-F1
#
_entry.id   AF-A0A4Q7KJW5-F1
#
_cell.length_a   1.000
_cell.length_b   1.000
_cell.length_c   1.000
_cell.angle_alpha   90.00
_cell.angle_beta   90.00
_cell.angle_gamma   90.00
#
_symmetry.space_group_name_H-M   'P 1'
#
loop_
_entity.id
_entity.type
_entity.pdbx_description
1 polymer ?
#
loop_
_entity_poly.entity_id
_entity_poly.type
_entity_poly.pdbx_seq_one_letter_code
_entity_poly.pdbx_strand_id
1 'polypeptide(L)' 'MPTIQIRDIPDDIYDYLRKDARANGKSLQSYMRDQVINLARKRRKIESSERHRQVLERVGPSTATLEDIVATIREVRGD' A
#
# COMPACT_ATOMS: atom_id res chain seq x y z
N MET A 1 -6.21 -17.75 11.62
CA MET A 1 -5.44 -16.70 10.91
C MET A 1 -5.07 -17.22 9.53
N PRO A 2 -5.15 -16.41 8.47
CA PRO A 2 -4.67 -16.81 7.16
C PRO A 2 -3.15 -17.07 7.22
N THR A 3 -2.71 -18.17 6.62
CA THR A 3 -1.31 -18.60 6.60
C THR A 3 -0.87 -18.71 5.15
N ILE A 4 0.35 -18.23 4.87
CA ILE A 4 1.00 -18.38 3.57
C ILE A 4 2.20 -19.31 3.77
N GLN A 5 2.27 -20.37 2.98
CA GLN A 5 3.45 -21.23 2.89
C GLN A 5 4.19 -20.89 1.60
N ILE A 6 5.49 -20.65 1.71
CA ILE A 6 6.38 -20.39 0.58
C ILE A 6 7.33 -21.60 0.51
N ARG A 7 7.28 -22.31 -0.60
CA ARG A 7 8.09 -23.51 -0.86
C ARG A 7 9.22 -23.17 -1.82
N ASP A 8 10.20 -24.07 -1.89
CA ASP A 8 11.26 -24.05 -2.90
C ASP A 8 12.08 -22.75 -2.88
N ILE A 9 12.34 -22.21 -1.68
CA ILE A 9 13.25 -21.09 -1.50
C ILE A 9 14.68 -21.64 -1.58
N PRO A 10 15.53 -21.10 -2.47
CA PRO A 10 16.94 -21.46 -2.50
C PRO A 10 17.62 -21.27 -1.14
N ASP A 11 18.47 -22.20 -0.73
CA ASP A 11 19.06 -22.24 0.61
C ASP A 11 19.86 -20.97 0.93
N ASP A 12 20.58 -20.43 -0.06
CA ASP A 12 21.36 -19.20 0.05
C ASP A 12 20.47 -17.98 0.37
N ILE A 13 19.30 -17.90 -0.28
CA ILE A 13 18.32 -16.85 -0.04
C ILE A 13 17.65 -17.03 1.33
N TYR A 14 17.33 -18.26 1.71
CA TYR A 14 16.78 -18.56 3.03
C TYR A 14 17.74 -18.13 4.14
N ASP A 15 19.02 -18.46 4.00
CA ASP A 15 20.07 -18.10 4.96
C ASP A 15 20.28 -16.60 5.03
N TYR A 16 20.28 -15.91 3.88
CA TYR A 16 20.34 -14.46 3.83
C TYR A 16 19.18 -13.82 4.62
N LEU A 17 17.93 -14.23 4.35
CA LEU A 17 16.75 -13.72 5.04
C LEU A 17 16.78 -14.01 6.54
N ARG A 18 17.27 -15.19 6.94
CA ARG A 18 17.42 -15.57 8.34
C ARG A 18 18.46 -14.70 9.06
N LYS A 19 19.60 -14.42 8.41
CA LYS A 19 20.63 -13.52 8.95
C LYS A 19 20.10 -12.10 9.10
N ASP A 20 19.41 -11.58 8.08
CA ASP A 20 18.85 -10.23 8.11
C ASP A 20 17.75 -10.08 9.19
N ALA A 21 16.85 -11.06 9.31
CA ALA A 21 15.85 -11.09 10.38
C ALA A 21 16.48 -11.03 11.77
N ARG A 22 17.57 -11.79 12.00
CA ARG A 22 18.32 -11.78 13.27
C ARG A 22 19.00 -10.44 13.52
N ALA A 23 19.59 -9.81 12.50
CA ALA A 23 20.17 -8.47 12.61
C ALA A 23 19.14 -7.43 13.04
N ASN A 24 17.87 -7.62 12.66
CA ASN A 24 16.73 -6.79 13.07
C ASN A 24 16.08 -7.24 14.40
N GLY A 25 16.65 -8.21 15.12
CA GLY A 25 16.11 -8.72 16.39
C GLY A 25 14.77 -9.45 16.25
N LYS A 26 14.43 -9.94 15.06
CA LYS A 26 13.14 -10.57 14.76
C LYS A 26 13.30 -12.05 14.44
N SER A 27 12.26 -12.83 14.74
CA SER A 27 12.12 -14.16 14.14
C SER A 27 11.91 -14.03 12.63
N LEU A 28 12.35 -15.02 11.85
CA LEU A 28 12.18 -15.02 10.39
C LEU A 28 10.70 -14.86 10.01
N GLN A 29 9.79 -15.53 10.71
CA GLN A 29 8.35 -15.41 10.46
C GLN A 29 7.84 -13.98 10.69
N SER A 30 8.23 -13.33 11.78
CA SER A 30 7.82 -11.94 12.08
C SER A 30 8.38 -10.96 11.05
N TYR A 31 9.65 -11.13 10.70
CA TYR A 31 10.31 -10.35 9.66
C TYR A 31 9.60 -10.47 8.30
N MET A 32 9.34 -11.70 7.85
CA MET A 32 8.68 -11.94 6.56
C MET A 32 7.23 -11.43 6.54
N ARG A 33 6.51 -11.51 7.67
CA ARG A 33 5.19 -10.91 7.80
C ARG A 33 5.24 -9.40 7.55
N ASP A 34 6.20 -8.70 8.16
CA ASP A 34 6.36 -7.26 7.97
C ASP A 34 6.69 -6.93 6.51
N GLN A 35 7.56 -7.72 5.87
CA GLN A 35 7.88 -7.57 4.44
C GLN A 35 6.64 -7.71 3.55
N VAL A 36 5.80 -8.73 3.80
CA VAL A 36 4.56 -8.95 3.05
C VAL A 36 3.56 -7.80 3.26
N ILE A 37 3.40 -7.32 4.49
CA ILE A 37 2.52 -6.18 4.80
C ILE A 37 3.01 -4.92 4.08
N ASN A 38 4.30 -4.65 4.12
CA ASN A 38 4.90 -3.48 3.48
C ASN A 38 4.76 -3.54 1.95
N LEU A 39 4.99 -4.72 1.35
CA LEU A 39 4.78 -4.95 -0.08
C LEU A 39 3.32 -4.70 -0.47
N ALA A 40 2.37 -5.25 0.28
CA ALA A 40 0.95 -5.05 0.01
C ALA A 40 0.53 -3.58 0.12
N ARG A 41 1.01 -2.88 1.16
CA ARG A 41 0.77 -1.43 1.33
C ARG A 41 1.33 -0.62 0.16
N LYS A 42 2.57 -0.91 -0.25
CA LYS A 42 3.20 -0.23 -1.39
C LYS A 42 2.41 -0.45 -2.68
N ARG A 43 1.99 -1.69 -2.96
CA ARG A 43 1.19 -2.01 -4.16
C ARG A 43 -0.19 -1.33 -4.13
N ARG A 44 -0.90 -1.36 -3.00
CA ARG A 44 -2.18 -0.64 -2.86
C ARG A 44 -2.04 0.87 -3.07
N LYS A 45 -0.96 1.47 -2.55
CA LYS A 45 -0.70 2.91 -2.75
C LYS A 45 -0.50 3.23 -4.23
N ILE A 46 0.32 2.44 -4.93
CA ILE A 46 0.56 2.61 -6.37
C ILE A 46 -0.75 2.45 -7.14
N GLU A 47 -1.51 1.38 -6.89
CA GLU A 47 -2.78 1.13 -7.57
C GLU A 47 -3.81 2.25 -7.34
N SER A 48 -3.86 2.82 -6.13
CA SER A 48 -4.72 3.97 -5.85
C SER A 48 -4.27 5.22 -6.60
N SER A 49 -2.96 5.50 -6.66
CA SER A 49 -2.42 6.60 -7.45
C SER A 49 -2.72 6.44 -8.95
N GLU A 50 -2.58 5.23 -9.48
CA GLU A 50 -2.93 4.89 -10.86
C GLU A 50 -4.42 5.09 -11.13
N ARG A 51 -5.29 4.63 -10.23
CA ARG A 51 -6.74 4.86 -10.35
C ARG A 51 -7.10 6.35 -10.33
N HIS A 52 -6.52 7.13 -9.43
CA HIS A 52 -6.75 8.58 -9.41
C HIS A 52 -6.25 9.25 -10.69
N ARG A 53 -5.08 8.84 -11.19
CA ARG A 53 -4.52 9.34 -12.45
C ARG A 53 -5.42 9.04 -13.65
N GLN A 54 -5.94 7.82 -13.76
CA GLN A 54 -6.89 7.45 -14.81
C GLN A 54 -8.20 8.24 -14.73
N VAL A 55 -8.68 8.54 -13.52
CA VAL A 55 -9.87 9.41 -13.34
C VAL A 55 -9.54 10.84 -13.79
N LEU A 56 -8.41 11.40 -13.39
CA LEU A 56 -7.99 12.75 -13.80
C LEU A 56 -7.75 12.86 -15.31
N GLU A 57 -7.18 11.83 -15.95
CA GLU A 57 -7.01 11.79 -17.41
C GLU A 57 -8.35 11.73 -18.15
N ARG A 58 -9.37 11.06 -17.59
CA ARG A 58 -10.71 11.00 -18.18
C ARG A 58 -11.52 12.29 -17.99
N VAL A 59 -11.38 12.93 -16.83
CA VAL A 59 -12.19 14.09 -16.45
C VAL A 59 -11.53 15.41 -16.89
N GLY A 60 -10.23 15.39 -17.18
CA GLY A 60 -9.44 16.58 -17.51
C GLY A 60 -9.08 17.40 -16.25
N PRO A 61 -8.26 18.46 -16.39
CA PRO A 61 -7.93 19.33 -15.26
C PRO A 61 -9.20 19.97 -14.69
N SER A 62 -9.42 19.79 -13.39
CA SER A 62 -10.56 20.40 -12.69
C SER A 62 -10.33 21.90 -12.53
N THR A 63 -11.34 22.70 -12.87
CA THR A 63 -11.39 24.13 -12.57
C THR A 63 -12.04 24.42 -11.22
N ALA A 64 -12.49 23.39 -10.50
CA ALA A 64 -13.15 23.55 -9.21
C ALA A 64 -12.17 24.12 -8.19
N THR A 65 -12.58 25.21 -7.57
CA THR A 65 -11.83 25.92 -6.53
C THR A 65 -12.13 25.33 -5.15
N LEU A 66 -11.33 25.72 -4.15
CA LEU A 66 -11.61 25.34 -2.76
C LEU A 66 -12.99 25.83 -2.30
N GLU A 67 -13.42 26.99 -2.78
CA GLU A 67 -14.72 27.58 -2.48
C GLU A 67 -15.87 26.74 -3.04
N ASP A 68 -15.74 26.22 -4.27
CA ASP A 68 -16.73 25.32 -4.88
C ASP A 68 -16.86 24.00 -4.10
N ILE A 69 -15.74 23.47 -3.59
CA ILE A 69 -15.72 22.26 -2.77
C ILE A 69 -16.44 22.50 -1.45
N VAL A 70 -16.15 23.62 -0.77
CA VAL A 70 -16.78 23.96 0.51
C VAL A 70 -18.28 24.24 0.33
N ALA A 71 -18.68 24.92 -0.74
CA ALA A 71 -20.09 25.16 -1.07
C ALA A 71 -20.86 23.84 -1.24
N THR A 72 -20.29 22.88 -1.99
CA THR A 72 -20.88 21.55 -2.20
C THR A 72 -21.02 20.77 -0.88
N ILE A 73 -20.02 20.82 -0.01
CA ILE A 73 -20.06 20.13 1.29
C ILE A 73 -21.15 20.71 2.21
N ARG A 74 -21.36 22.03 2.17
CA ARG A 74 -22.44 22.69 2.94
C ARG A 74 -23.81 22.31 2.42
N GLU A 75 -24.01 22.32 1.10
CA GLU A 75 -25.24 21.88 0.45
C GLU A 75 -25.61 20.44 0.83
N VAL A 76 -24.65 19.52 0.82
CA VAL A 76 -24.85 18.11 1.23
C VAL A 76 -25.15 17.99 2.73
N ARG A 77 -24.61 18.89 3.56
CA ARG A 77 -24.87 18.92 5.01
C ARG A 77 -26.21 19.58 5.35
N GLY A 78 -26.79 20.35 4.44
CA GLY A 78 -28.06 21.07 4.63
C GLY A 78 -27.92 22.39 5.38
N ASP A 79 -26.71 22.98 5.41
CA ASP A 79 -26.41 24.31 5.96
C ASP A 79 -26.31 25.36 4.85
#